data_AF-A0A2G9TQZ0-F1
#
_entry.id   AF-A0A2G9TQZ0-F1
#
_cell.length_a   1.000
_cell.length_b   1.000
_cell.length_c   1.000
_cell.angle_alpha   90.00
_cell.angle_beta   90.00
_cell.angle_gamma   90.00
#
_symmetry.space_group_name_H-M   'P 1'
#
loop_
_entity.id
_entity.type
_entity.pdbx_description
1 polymer ?
#
loop_
_entity_poly.entity_id
_entity_poly.type
_entity_poly.pdbx_seq_one_letter_code
_entity_poly.pdbx_strand_id
1 'polypeptide(L)'
;MKKMIPALLNPHALQPKYINGKPVTCRKLVQYFKEYVNSFDGNTVPVANSILNANAKLICIEAAHEAKVAYCRGMDRSMMGSRMLPEKRLLEAHIKHGITALNIYDKCPKFGSAETRNRLLEKLQEDINAELERYKRLNAAKKVTGCASAMTACGDSALLGRQGWSSVFDAEPDHINSKYKLSVN
;
A
#
# COMPACT_ATOMS: atom_id res chain seq x y z
N MET A 1 -50.17 1.95 -14.59
CA MET A 1 -48.83 1.43 -14.96
C MET A 1 -48.18 2.10 -16.17
N LYS A 2 -48.88 2.29 -17.32
CA LYS A 2 -48.26 2.81 -18.57
C LYS A 2 -47.53 4.17 -18.47
N LYS A 3 -47.91 5.04 -17.53
CA LYS A 3 -47.21 6.32 -17.28
C LYS A 3 -46.12 6.23 -16.21
N MET A 4 -46.22 5.27 -15.30
CA MET A 4 -45.31 5.10 -14.15
C MET A 4 -43.98 4.46 -14.56
N ILE A 5 -44.04 3.44 -15.44
CA ILE A 5 -42.84 2.74 -15.90
C ILE A 5 -41.88 3.70 -16.64
N PRO A 6 -42.34 4.51 -17.63
CA PRO A 6 -41.48 5.50 -18.26
C PRO A 6 -41.01 6.57 -17.27
N ALA A 7 -41.81 6.98 -16.31
CA ALA A 7 -41.40 7.98 -15.32
C ALA A 7 -40.26 7.48 -14.41
N LEU A 8 -40.24 6.18 -14.05
CA LEU A 8 -39.24 5.60 -13.14
C LEU A 8 -38.00 5.07 -13.86
N LEU A 9 -38.16 4.54 -15.08
CA LEU A 9 -37.10 3.81 -15.80
C LEU A 9 -36.64 4.52 -17.08
N ASN A 10 -37.05 5.78 -17.32
CA ASN A 10 -36.51 6.59 -18.41
C ASN A 10 -34.98 6.70 -18.27
N PRO A 11 -34.19 6.40 -19.31
CA PRO A 11 -32.72 6.49 -19.28
C PRO A 11 -32.18 7.83 -18.76
N HIS A 12 -32.89 8.93 -19.03
CA HIS A 12 -32.51 10.27 -18.56
C HIS A 12 -32.89 10.54 -17.10
N ALA A 13 -33.79 9.73 -16.53
CA ALA A 13 -34.22 9.81 -15.14
C ALA A 13 -33.44 8.84 -14.21
N LEU A 14 -32.72 7.86 -14.76
CA LEU A 14 -31.91 6.92 -13.98
C LEU A 14 -30.74 7.63 -13.32
N GLN A 15 -30.70 7.56 -11.99
CA GLN A 15 -29.61 8.12 -11.20
C GLN A 15 -28.72 7.00 -10.65
N PRO A 16 -27.39 7.14 -10.72
CA PRO A 16 -26.49 6.19 -10.09
C PRO A 16 -26.68 6.20 -8.58
N LYS A 17 -26.43 5.06 -7.94
CA LYS A 17 -26.50 4.98 -6.48
C LYS A 17 -25.35 5.78 -5.86
N TYR A 18 -25.67 6.67 -4.93
CA TYR A 18 -24.68 7.38 -4.12
C TYR A 18 -24.62 6.81 -2.70
N ILE A 19 -23.41 6.62 -2.19
CA ILE A 19 -23.13 6.33 -0.77
C ILE A 19 -22.04 7.31 -0.33
N ASN A 20 -22.28 8.06 0.75
CA ASN A 20 -21.40 9.12 1.24
C ASN A 20 -20.99 10.13 0.14
N GLY A 21 -21.96 10.54 -0.69
CA GLY A 21 -21.75 11.52 -1.77
C GLY A 21 -20.96 11.01 -2.98
N LYS A 22 -20.56 9.73 -3.02
CA LYS A 22 -19.82 9.14 -4.14
C LYS A 22 -20.68 8.14 -4.91
N PRO A 23 -20.60 8.10 -6.25
CA PRO A 23 -21.29 7.09 -7.05
C PRO A 23 -20.69 5.70 -6.78
N VAL A 24 -21.54 4.68 -6.69
CA VAL A 24 -21.18 3.32 -6.32
C VAL A 24 -21.24 2.40 -7.53
N THR A 25 -20.17 1.64 -7.77
CA THR A 25 -20.12 0.63 -8.84
C THR A 25 -20.85 -0.65 -8.44
N CYS A 26 -21.27 -1.47 -9.40
CA CYS A 26 -21.94 -2.75 -9.11
C CYS A 26 -21.13 -3.65 -8.18
N ARG A 27 -19.80 -3.71 -8.36
CA ARG A 27 -18.88 -4.47 -7.48
C ARG A 27 -18.91 -3.98 -6.05
N LYS A 28 -18.84 -2.66 -5.83
CA LYS A 28 -18.91 -2.06 -4.50
C LYS A 28 -20.29 -2.24 -3.88
N LEU A 29 -21.36 -2.15 -4.67
CA LEU A 29 -22.74 -2.34 -4.20
C LEU A 29 -22.96 -3.73 -3.58
N VAL A 30 -22.42 -4.79 -4.21
CA VAL A 30 -22.48 -6.15 -3.67
C VAL A 30 -21.71 -6.28 -2.36
N GLN A 31 -20.57 -5.60 -2.22
CA GLN A 31 -19.81 -5.59 -0.96
C GLN A 31 -20.59 -4.91 0.16
N TYR A 32 -21.18 -3.73 -0.11
CA TYR A 32 -22.07 -3.07 0.85
C TYR A 32 -23.22 -3.97 1.27
N PHE A 33 -23.85 -4.67 0.33
CA PHE A 33 -24.97 -5.56 0.64
C PHE A 33 -24.59 -6.66 1.62
N LYS A 34 -23.45 -7.32 1.41
CA LYS A 34 -22.94 -8.36 2.32
C LYS A 34 -22.69 -7.81 3.72
N GLU A 35 -22.04 -6.65 3.82
CA GLU A 35 -21.74 -6.01 5.11
C GLU A 35 -23.00 -5.54 5.83
N TYR A 36 -23.98 -5.02 5.09
CA TYR A 36 -25.30 -4.69 5.64
C TYR A 36 -25.97 -5.94 6.21
N VAL A 37 -26.12 -7.02 5.43
CA VAL A 37 -26.74 -8.28 5.90
C VAL A 37 -26.03 -8.83 7.13
N ASN A 38 -24.69 -8.84 7.14
CA ASN A 38 -23.90 -9.29 8.29
C ASN A 38 -24.08 -8.38 9.52
N SER A 39 -24.47 -7.12 9.35
CA SER A 39 -24.80 -6.23 10.47
C SER A 39 -26.19 -6.47 11.09
N PHE A 40 -27.02 -7.33 10.48
CA PHE A 40 -28.34 -7.74 10.99
C PHE A 40 -28.31 -9.07 11.77
N ASP A 41 -27.23 -9.36 12.50
CA ASP A 41 -27.18 -10.57 13.34
C ASP A 41 -28.09 -10.43 14.57
N GLY A 42 -29.25 -11.09 14.54
CA GLY A 42 -30.16 -11.27 15.66
C GLY A 42 -31.31 -10.24 15.78
N ASN A 43 -32.49 -10.57 15.22
CA ASN A 43 -33.85 -10.05 15.50
C ASN A 43 -34.05 -8.54 15.80
N THR A 44 -33.08 -7.68 15.53
CA THR A 44 -33.11 -6.27 15.86
C THR A 44 -32.55 -5.47 14.70
N VAL A 45 -33.23 -4.37 14.36
CA VAL A 45 -32.73 -3.40 13.39
C VAL A 45 -31.40 -2.85 13.93
N PRO A 46 -30.29 -2.91 13.18
CA PRO A 46 -29.02 -2.39 13.64
C PRO A 46 -29.18 -0.91 13.95
N VAL A 47 -28.89 -0.54 15.20
CA VAL A 47 -28.87 0.85 15.64
C VAL A 47 -27.90 1.61 14.73
N ALA A 48 -28.19 2.87 14.38
CA ALA A 48 -27.40 3.68 13.44
C ALA A 48 -25.88 3.64 13.69
N ASN A 49 -25.46 3.44 14.95
CA ASN A 49 -24.07 3.25 15.36
C ASN A 49 -23.39 2.01 14.74
N SER A 50 -24.12 0.89 14.56
CA SER A 50 -23.60 -0.34 13.95
C SER A 50 -23.29 -0.15 12.46
N ILE A 51 -24.21 0.48 11.73
CA ILE A 51 -24.03 0.79 10.30
C ILE A 51 -22.87 1.80 10.12
N LEU A 52 -22.79 2.82 10.98
CA LEU A 52 -21.70 3.79 10.94
C LEU A 52 -20.33 3.11 11.20
N ASN A 53 -20.26 2.22 12.17
CA ASN A 53 -19.05 1.46 12.47
C ASN A 53 -18.65 0.50 11.34
N ALA A 54 -19.61 -0.17 10.70
CA ALA A 54 -19.35 -1.01 9.53
C ALA A 54 -18.78 -0.18 8.37
N ASN A 55 -19.36 0.99 8.10
CA ASN A 55 -18.84 1.91 7.08
C ASN A 55 -17.44 2.42 7.42
N ALA A 56 -17.19 2.82 8.67
CA ALA A 56 -15.87 3.26 9.12
C ALA A 56 -14.81 2.15 8.95
N LYS A 57 -15.15 0.89 9.29
CA LYS A 57 -14.30 -0.28 9.08
C LYS A 57 -13.96 -0.47 7.60
N LEU A 58 -14.95 -0.44 6.70
CA LEU A 58 -14.73 -0.59 5.27
C LEU A 58 -13.82 0.50 4.69
N ILE A 59 -14.01 1.75 5.12
CA ILE A 59 -13.18 2.86 4.67
C ILE A 59 -11.73 2.67 5.12
N CYS A 60 -11.48 2.23 6.36
CA CYS A 60 -10.10 1.98 6.79
C CYS A 60 -9.47 0.75 6.12
N ILE A 61 -10.26 -0.28 5.77
CA ILE A 61 -9.75 -1.41 4.96
C ILE A 61 -9.32 -0.91 3.57
N GLU A 62 -10.15 -0.10 2.91
CA GLU A 62 -9.83 0.46 1.59
C GLU A 62 -8.59 1.37 1.67
N ALA A 63 -8.48 2.20 2.71
CA ALA A 63 -7.32 3.06 2.93
C ALA A 63 -6.03 2.26 3.21
N ALA A 64 -6.09 1.18 4.00
CA ALA A 64 -4.94 0.31 4.26
C ALA A 64 -4.45 -0.36 2.96
N HIS A 65 -5.39 -0.85 2.17
CA HIS A 65 -5.07 -1.44 0.87
C HIS A 65 -4.43 -0.42 -0.08
N GLU A 66 -5.01 0.78 -0.20
CA GLU A 66 -4.46 1.85 -1.05
C GLU A 66 -3.05 2.27 -0.59
N ALA A 67 -2.84 2.40 0.71
CA ALA A 67 -1.54 2.70 1.30
C ALA A 67 -0.48 1.64 0.94
N LYS A 68 -0.80 0.34 1.10
CA LYS A 68 0.10 -0.76 0.73
C LYS A 68 0.42 -0.76 -0.76
N VAL A 69 -0.59 -0.56 -1.61
CA VAL A 69 -0.39 -0.47 -3.08
C VAL A 69 0.52 0.70 -3.44
N ALA A 70 0.36 1.85 -2.79
CA ALA A 70 1.21 3.02 -3.01
C ALA A 70 2.67 2.75 -2.59
N TYR A 71 2.88 2.09 -1.44
CA TYR A 71 4.20 1.65 -1.00
C TYR A 71 4.86 0.74 -2.05
N CYS A 72 4.17 -0.33 -2.47
CA CYS A 72 4.73 -1.28 -3.44
C CYS A 72 5.08 -0.58 -4.77
N ARG A 73 4.16 0.23 -5.31
CA ARG A 73 4.43 1.01 -6.53
C ARG A 73 5.64 1.94 -6.40
N GLY A 74 5.85 2.52 -5.22
CA GLY A 74 7.01 3.35 -4.94
C GLY A 74 8.31 2.54 -4.96
N MET A 75 8.32 1.42 -4.25
CA MET A 75 9.46 0.50 -4.19
C MET A 75 9.80 -0.11 -5.55
N ASP A 76 8.79 -0.56 -6.31
CA ASP A 76 8.97 -1.09 -7.66
C ASP A 76 9.65 -0.06 -8.57
N ARG A 77 9.22 1.22 -8.51
CA ARG A 77 9.88 2.31 -9.25
C ARG A 77 11.33 2.52 -8.84
N SER A 78 11.61 2.50 -7.53
CA SER A 78 12.98 2.62 -7.01
C SER A 78 13.87 1.47 -7.48
N MET A 79 13.30 0.29 -7.73
CA MET A 79 14.01 -0.89 -8.18
C MET A 79 13.96 -1.14 -9.69
N MET A 80 13.53 -0.21 -10.54
CA MET A 80 13.43 -0.48 -12.00
C MET A 80 14.77 -0.77 -12.70
N GLY A 81 15.90 -0.42 -12.10
CA GLY A 81 17.22 -0.67 -12.67
C GLY A 81 17.61 -2.15 -12.67
N SER A 82 18.41 -2.56 -13.68
CA SER A 82 18.92 -3.94 -13.77
C SER A 82 19.98 -4.26 -12.70
N ARG A 83 20.66 -3.25 -12.16
CA ARG A 83 21.67 -3.43 -11.11
C ARG A 83 21.02 -3.50 -9.72
N MET A 84 21.68 -4.23 -8.83
CA MET A 84 21.35 -4.25 -7.41
C MET A 84 21.51 -2.84 -6.81
N LEU A 85 20.55 -2.43 -5.99
CA LEU A 85 20.64 -1.21 -5.18
C LEU A 85 21.54 -1.46 -3.96
N PRO A 86 22.39 -0.49 -3.57
CA PRO A 86 23.03 -0.51 -2.27
C PRO A 86 22.00 -0.54 -1.14
N GLU A 87 22.29 -1.26 -0.05
CA GLU A 87 21.38 -1.43 1.09
C GLU A 87 20.87 -0.09 1.65
N LYS A 88 21.77 0.88 1.84
CA LYS A 88 21.42 2.24 2.26
C LYS A 88 20.33 2.87 1.38
N ARG A 89 20.46 2.76 0.04
CA ARG A 89 19.49 3.33 -0.91
C ARG A 89 18.17 2.56 -0.91
N LEU A 90 18.20 1.25 -0.67
CA LEU A 90 16.99 0.43 -0.52
C LEU A 90 16.21 0.84 0.74
N LEU A 91 16.90 1.04 1.87
CA LEU A 91 16.28 1.45 3.13
C LEU A 91 15.74 2.89 3.07
N GLU A 92 16.45 3.82 2.45
CA GLU A 92 15.93 5.17 2.21
C GLU A 92 14.67 5.17 1.33
N ALA A 93 14.64 4.33 0.29
CA ALA A 93 13.43 4.15 -0.52
C ALA A 93 12.28 3.57 0.31
N HIS A 94 12.56 2.58 1.15
CA HIS A 94 11.58 1.99 2.07
C HIS A 94 10.99 3.06 2.99
N ILE A 95 11.83 3.88 3.63
CA ILE A 95 11.37 4.93 4.54
C ILE A 95 10.53 5.96 3.78
N LYS A 96 11.01 6.44 2.62
CA LYS A 96 10.30 7.43 1.80
C LYS A 96 8.90 6.95 1.40
N HIS A 97 8.80 5.73 0.86
CA HIS A 97 7.53 5.19 0.39
C HIS A 97 6.65 4.69 1.55
N GLY A 98 7.25 4.28 2.66
CA GLY A 98 6.57 3.94 3.91
C GLY A 98 5.86 5.16 4.51
N ILE A 99 6.55 6.30 4.61
CA ILE A 99 5.94 7.57 5.03
C ILE A 99 4.78 7.95 4.10
N THR A 100 4.96 7.78 2.79
CA THR A 100 3.91 8.07 1.80
C THR A 100 2.66 7.20 2.03
N ALA A 101 2.84 5.91 2.27
CA ALA A 101 1.75 4.98 2.57
C ALA A 101 1.04 5.35 3.88
N LEU A 102 1.78 5.69 4.94
CA LEU A 102 1.22 6.09 6.22
C LEU A 102 0.44 7.41 6.12
N ASN A 103 0.91 8.37 5.30
CA ASN A 103 0.19 9.60 5.01
C ASN A 103 -1.11 9.37 4.22
N ILE A 104 -1.18 8.32 3.38
CA ILE A 104 -2.41 7.91 2.72
C ILE A 104 -3.39 7.35 3.76
N TYR A 105 -2.91 6.48 4.64
CA TYR A 105 -3.74 5.86 5.68
C TYR A 105 -4.27 6.87 6.71
N ASP A 106 -3.49 7.91 7.05
CA ASP A 106 -3.91 8.93 8.03
C ASP A 106 -5.12 9.77 7.57
N LYS A 107 -5.46 9.70 6.27
CA LYS A 107 -6.70 10.26 5.72
C LYS A 107 -7.94 9.41 6.05
N CYS A 108 -7.80 8.21 6.63
CA CYS A 108 -8.95 7.42 7.07
C CYS A 108 -9.74 8.23 8.11
N PRO A 109 -11.08 8.32 7.99
CA PRO A 109 -11.90 9.06 8.94
C PRO A 109 -11.69 8.59 10.38
N LYS A 110 -11.65 9.56 11.31
CA LYS A 110 -11.41 9.33 12.74
C LYS A 110 -12.69 9.09 13.55
N PHE A 111 -13.82 8.89 12.87
CA PHE A 111 -15.10 8.55 13.49
C PHE A 111 -15.36 7.04 13.41
N GLY A 112 -16.06 6.49 14.40
CA GLY A 112 -16.20 5.04 14.59
C GLY A 112 -15.20 4.48 15.61
N SER A 113 -15.07 3.16 15.69
CA SER A 113 -14.16 2.50 16.63
C SER A 113 -12.68 2.77 16.31
N ALA A 114 -12.01 3.57 17.15
CA ALA A 114 -10.57 3.85 17.05
C ALA A 114 -9.71 2.58 17.11
N GLU A 115 -10.18 1.54 17.78
CA GLU A 115 -9.51 0.23 17.84
C GLU A 115 -9.37 -0.40 16.45
N THR A 116 -10.42 -0.34 15.63
CA THR A 116 -10.39 -0.93 14.28
C THR A 116 -9.35 -0.23 13.41
N ARG A 117 -9.31 1.10 13.47
CA ARG A 117 -8.32 1.90 12.76
C ARG A 117 -6.90 1.61 13.23
N ASN A 118 -6.69 1.45 14.54
CA ASN A 118 -5.36 1.16 15.10
C ASN A 118 -4.89 -0.26 14.73
N ARG A 119 -5.76 -1.28 14.84
CA ARG A 119 -5.43 -2.66 14.41
C ARG A 119 -5.08 -2.74 12.93
N LEU A 120 -5.81 -2.01 12.08
CA LEU A 120 -5.51 -1.95 10.64
C LEU A 120 -4.21 -1.18 10.34
N LEU A 121 -3.87 -0.18 11.14
CA LEU A 121 -2.59 0.53 11.02
C LEU A 121 -1.41 -0.38 11.40
N GLU A 122 -1.54 -1.12 12.50
CA GLU A 122 -0.53 -2.10 12.93
C GLU A 122 -0.32 -3.16 11.84
N LYS A 123 -1.41 -3.74 11.34
CA LYS A 123 -1.35 -4.70 10.23
C LYS A 123 -0.74 -4.11 8.95
N LEU A 124 -1.03 -2.85 8.62
CA LEU A 124 -0.40 -2.16 7.49
C LEU A 124 1.12 -2.03 7.67
N GLN A 125 1.58 -1.69 8.88
CA GLN A 125 3.01 -1.60 9.18
C GLN A 125 3.70 -2.96 9.08
N GLU A 126 3.08 -4.01 9.60
CA GLU A 126 3.56 -5.40 9.44
C GLU A 126 3.65 -5.80 7.97
N ASP A 127 2.62 -5.52 7.18
CA ASP A 127 2.58 -5.80 5.74
C ASP A 127 3.67 -5.05 4.97
N ILE A 128 3.93 -3.78 5.32
CA ILE A 128 5.01 -2.97 4.71
C ILE A 128 6.39 -3.55 5.05
N ASN A 129 6.59 -3.99 6.29
CA ASN A 129 7.84 -4.63 6.71
C ASN A 129 8.03 -5.99 6.02
N ALA A 130 6.97 -6.78 5.86
CA ALA A 130 7.02 -8.05 5.12
C ALA A 130 7.36 -7.83 3.62
N GLU A 131 6.83 -6.77 3.02
CA GLU A 131 7.19 -6.38 1.66
C GLU A 131 8.63 -5.88 1.56
N LEU A 132 9.18 -5.19 2.57
CA LEU A 132 10.60 -4.84 2.60
C LEU A 132 11.48 -6.10 2.52
N GLU A 133 11.16 -7.14 3.28
CA GLU A 133 11.90 -8.41 3.22
C GLU A 133 11.81 -9.05 1.84
N ARG A 134 10.64 -8.96 1.17
CA ARG A 134 10.51 -9.38 -0.23
C ARG A 134 11.41 -8.55 -1.15
N TYR A 135 11.48 -7.23 -0.95
CA TYR A 135 12.34 -6.35 -1.73
C TYR A 135 13.84 -6.58 -1.49
N LYS A 136 14.26 -6.87 -0.25
CA LYS A 136 15.64 -7.28 0.06
C LYS A 136 16.03 -8.54 -0.73
N ARG A 137 15.15 -9.56 -0.76
CA ARG A 137 15.38 -10.78 -1.55
C ARG A 137 15.44 -10.51 -3.06
N LEU A 138 14.51 -9.72 -3.60
CA LEU A 138 14.51 -9.36 -5.02
C LEU A 138 15.76 -8.56 -5.42
N ASN A 139 16.19 -7.65 -4.56
CA ASN A 139 17.39 -6.86 -4.79
C ASN A 139 18.65 -7.73 -4.77
N ALA A 140 18.76 -8.65 -3.80
CA ALA A 140 19.87 -9.62 -3.73
C ALA A 140 19.93 -10.53 -4.97
N ALA A 141 18.79 -10.95 -5.52
CA ALA A 141 18.74 -11.76 -6.73
C ALA A 141 19.38 -11.06 -7.95
N LYS A 142 19.32 -9.73 -8.03
CA LYS A 142 19.98 -8.95 -9.09
C LYS A 142 21.51 -9.04 -9.05
N LYS A 143 22.10 -9.34 -7.88
CA LYS A 143 23.54 -9.60 -7.75
C LYS A 143 23.95 -10.80 -8.60
N VAL A 144 23.16 -11.87 -8.57
CA VAL A 144 23.44 -13.12 -9.28
C VAL A 144 23.33 -12.93 -10.79
N THR A 145 22.28 -12.24 -11.27
CA THR A 145 22.11 -11.94 -12.69
C THR A 145 23.16 -10.96 -13.22
N GLY A 146 23.55 -9.97 -12.41
CA GLY A 146 24.63 -9.04 -12.75
C GLY A 146 25.97 -9.74 -12.88
N CYS A 147 26.31 -10.67 -11.97
CA CYS A 147 27.53 -11.48 -12.05
C CYS A 147 27.55 -12.41 -13.27
N ALA A 148 26.43 -13.09 -13.58
CA ALA A 148 26.34 -13.96 -14.75
C ALA A 148 26.54 -13.19 -16.07
N SER A 149 25.96 -11.98 -16.16
CA SER A 149 26.11 -11.08 -17.30
C SER A 149 27.53 -10.51 -17.42
N ALA A 150 28.16 -10.18 -16.28
CA ALA A 150 29.56 -9.74 -16.25
C ALA A 150 30.52 -10.88 -16.67
N MET A 151 30.24 -12.13 -16.28
CA MET A 151 31.02 -13.29 -16.70
C MET A 151 30.91 -13.58 -18.20
N THR A 152 29.76 -13.31 -18.83
CA THR A 152 29.63 -13.42 -20.30
C THR A 152 30.32 -12.27 -21.04
N ALA A 153 30.38 -11.07 -20.44
CA ALA A 153 31.07 -9.93 -21.02
C ALA A 153 32.61 -9.98 -20.84
N CYS A 154 33.11 -10.74 -19.85
CA CYS A 154 34.55 -10.91 -19.58
C CYS A 154 35.16 -12.15 -20.26
N GLY A 155 34.46 -12.80 -21.19
CA GLY A 155 35.04 -13.77 -22.10
C GLY A 155 35.76 -13.05 -23.23
N ASP A 156 37.06 -12.78 -23.04
CA ASP A 156 38.05 -12.19 -23.96
C ASP A 156 38.55 -10.80 -23.54
N SER A 157 39.33 -10.74 -22.46
CA SER A 157 40.42 -9.74 -22.32
C SER A 157 41.40 -10.20 -21.25
N ALA A 158 42.44 -10.89 -21.70
CA ALA A 158 43.67 -11.03 -20.95
C ALA A 158 44.42 -9.69 -20.90
N LEU A 159 45.05 -9.43 -19.74
CA LEU A 159 46.13 -8.45 -19.50
C LEU A 159 45.77 -6.94 -19.49
N LEU A 160 45.70 -6.34 -18.29
CA LEU A 160 46.66 -5.32 -17.82
C LEU A 160 46.24 -4.69 -16.46
N GLY A 161 47.07 -4.94 -15.44
CA GLY A 161 47.74 -3.93 -14.62
C GLY A 161 46.99 -2.76 -13.96
N ARG A 162 47.06 -2.80 -12.61
CA ARG A 162 47.44 -1.71 -11.67
C ARG A 162 46.38 -0.75 -11.08
N GLN A 163 46.32 -0.88 -9.74
CA GLN A 163 46.54 0.13 -8.69
C GLN A 163 45.44 1.12 -8.29
N GLY A 164 45.02 0.94 -7.04
CA GLY A 164 44.88 1.99 -6.04
C GLY A 164 43.47 2.55 -5.88
N TRP A 165 42.97 2.59 -4.65
CA TRP A 165 42.83 3.82 -3.85
C TRP A 165 42.33 3.44 -2.45
N SER A 166 42.89 4.12 -1.44
CA SER A 166 42.60 3.98 -0.03
C SER A 166 41.91 5.26 0.49
N SER A 167 41.27 5.13 1.66
CA SER A 167 40.65 6.13 2.56
C SER A 167 39.24 6.63 2.15
N VAL A 168 38.15 6.62 2.93
CA VAL A 168 37.77 6.59 4.38
C VAL A 168 37.05 7.89 4.74
N PHE A 169 35.75 7.73 5.08
CA PHE A 169 34.89 8.52 6.00
C PHE A 169 34.54 9.98 5.58
N ASP A 170 33.39 10.58 5.88
CA ASP A 170 32.42 10.40 6.98
C ASP A 170 31.04 11.00 6.62
N ALA A 171 29.94 10.44 7.12
CA ALA A 171 28.66 11.15 7.23
C ALA A 171 27.73 10.48 8.26
N GLU A 172 27.62 11.15 9.40
CA GLU A 172 26.75 10.93 10.55
C GLU A 172 25.25 10.95 10.18
N PRO A 173 24.39 10.08 10.75
CA PRO A 173 22.95 10.17 10.55
C PRO A 173 22.25 10.65 11.84
N ASP A 174 21.32 11.60 11.74
CA ASP A 174 20.31 11.66 12.78
C ASP A 174 18.95 12.26 12.40
N HIS A 175 17.94 11.69 13.07
CA HIS A 175 16.53 12.06 13.17
C HIS A 175 15.54 11.61 12.06
N ILE A 176 15.01 10.40 12.24
CA ILE A 176 13.71 10.00 11.67
C ILE A 176 12.71 9.70 12.80
N ASN A 177 11.95 10.76 13.09
CA ASN A 177 10.59 10.85 13.64
C ASN A 177 10.01 9.60 14.36
N SER A 178 9.94 9.71 15.70
CA SER A 178 9.35 8.82 16.73
C SER A 178 7.93 8.29 16.49
N LYS A 179 7.22 8.73 15.45
CA LYS A 179 5.79 8.48 15.31
C LYS A 179 5.42 7.13 14.65
N TYR A 180 6.35 6.45 13.98
CA TYR A 180 6.03 5.23 13.22
C TYR A 180 7.13 4.16 13.34
N LYS A 181 6.75 2.94 13.74
CA LYS A 181 7.63 1.77 13.83
C LYS A 181 7.89 1.18 12.43
N LEU A 182 8.56 1.92 11.55
CA LEU A 182 9.17 1.32 10.36
C LEU A 182 10.48 0.69 10.81
N SER A 183 10.57 -0.64 10.77
CA SER A 183 11.74 -1.35 11.30
C SER A 183 12.84 -1.38 10.23
N VAL A 184 14.05 -0.97 10.61
CA VAL A 184 15.22 -0.87 9.73
C VAL A 184 16.20 -2.04 9.95
N ASN A 185 15.84 -3.04 10.77
CA ASN A 185 16.69 -4.19 11.08
C ASN A 185 17.07 -5.04 9.85
#